data_AF-A0A6L7QID2-F1
#
_entry.id   AF-A0A6L7QID2-F1
#
_cell.length_a   1.000
_cell.length_b   1.000
_cell.length_c   1.000
_cell.angle_alpha   90.00
_cell.angle_beta   90.00
_cell.angle_gamma   90.00
#
_symmetry.space_group_name_H-M   'P 1'
#
loop_
_entity.id
_entity.type
_entity.pdbx_description
1 polymer ?
#
loop_
_entity_poly.entity_id
_entity_poly.type
_entity_poly.pdbx_seq_one_letter_code
_entity_poly.pdbx_strand_id
1 'polypeptide(L)'
;VYMVSQKGKVKKVILPVHGLGLWSTLYGFVALDARDLNTIRGLVYYEHAETPGLGGEVDNPSWKALWDGKKAFDESGAVRIEVIRGKVVQGRPETQYQVDGLSGATITSRGVRDMLRYWLGAEAFGPYLAKLKERGVS
;
A
#
# COMPACT_ATOMS: atom_id res chain seq x y z
N VAL A 1 11.50 9.15 2.92
CA VAL A 1 10.17 9.63 2.50
C VAL A 1 10.37 10.68 1.42
N TYR A 2 9.51 10.72 0.40
CA TYR A 2 9.57 11.71 -0.67
C TYR A 2 8.24 12.46 -0.75
N MET A 3 8.28 13.77 -0.98
CA MET A 3 7.08 14.60 -1.19
C MET A 3 7.03 15.03 -2.65
N VAL A 4 5.92 14.75 -3.33
CA VAL A 4 5.70 15.17 -4.71
C VAL A 4 4.84 16.42 -4.69
N SER A 5 5.40 17.53 -5.16
CA SER A 5 4.73 18.83 -5.20
C SER A 5 4.39 19.24 -6.63
N GLN A 6 3.23 19.87 -6.80
CA GLN A 6 2.82 20.48 -8.06
C GLN A 6 2.31 21.89 -7.77
N LYS A 7 2.89 22.89 -8.45
CA LYS A 7 2.57 24.32 -8.23
C LYS A 7 2.68 24.74 -6.75
N GLY A 8 3.75 24.28 -6.08
CA GLY A 8 3.99 24.60 -4.66
C GLY A 8 3.11 23.86 -3.65
N LYS A 9 2.17 23.01 -4.08
CA LYS A 9 1.32 22.20 -3.20
C LYS A 9 1.75 20.74 -3.21
N VAL A 10 1.94 20.16 -2.04
CA VAL A 10 2.18 18.71 -1.92
C VAL A 10 0.94 17.97 -2.43
N LYS A 11 1.16 16.99 -3.30
CA LYS A 11 0.10 16.16 -3.91
C LYS A 11 0.14 14.72 -3.44
N LYS A 12 1.35 14.20 -3.20
CA LYS A 12 1.56 12.83 -2.72
C LYS A 12 2.69 12.79 -1.71
N VAL A 13 2.55 11.92 -0.72
CA VAL A 13 3.63 11.51 0.19
C VAL A 13 3.98 10.06 -0.15
N ILE A 14 5.24 9.83 -0.51
CA ILE A 14 5.75 8.52 -0.93
C ILE A 14 6.61 7.93 0.18
N LEU A 15 6.23 6.74 0.63
CA LEU A 15 6.86 6.02 1.73
C LEU A 15 7.62 4.81 1.16
N PRO A 16 8.94 4.70 1.40
CA PRO A 16 9.67 3.45 1.13
C PRO A 16 9.19 2.37 2.08
N VAL A 17 8.84 1.20 1.56
CA VAL A 17 8.38 0.05 2.35
C VAL A 17 9.10 -1.21 1.90
N HIS A 18 9.30 -2.15 2.81
CA HIS A 18 9.82 -3.46 2.46
C HIS A 18 9.31 -4.55 3.39
N GLY A 19 9.22 -5.77 2.88
CA GLY A 19 8.76 -6.92 3.66
C GLY A 19 9.07 -8.24 2.99
N LEU A 20 9.04 -9.31 3.77
CA LEU A 20 9.32 -10.65 3.28
C LEU A 20 8.17 -11.16 2.39
N GLY A 21 8.52 -11.56 1.17
CA GLY A 21 7.72 -12.41 0.30
C GLY A 21 7.94 -13.88 0.62
N LEU A 22 7.75 -14.76 -0.36
CA LEU A 22 8.08 -16.19 -0.21
C LEU A 22 9.58 -16.44 -0.34
N TRP A 23 10.21 -15.85 -1.36
CA TRP A 23 11.60 -16.14 -1.72
C TRP A 23 12.56 -15.00 -1.42
N SER A 24 12.03 -13.77 -1.31
CA SER A 24 12.85 -12.56 -1.25
C SER A 24 12.20 -11.47 -0.40
N THR A 25 12.99 -10.46 -0.04
CA THR A 25 12.44 -9.20 0.44
C THR A 25 11.92 -8.41 -0.75
N LEU A 26 10.67 -7.97 -0.67
CA LEU A 26 10.05 -7.03 -1.59
C LEU A 26 10.41 -5.62 -1.14
N TYR A 27 11.08 -4.83 -1.97
CA TYR A 27 11.34 -3.41 -1.72
C TYR A 27 10.51 -2.54 -2.67
N GLY A 28 9.81 -1.57 -2.09
CA GLY A 28 8.86 -0.78 -2.85
C GLY A 28 8.55 0.59 -2.27
N PHE A 29 7.59 1.24 -2.93
CA PHE A 29 7.05 2.53 -2.54
C PHE A 29 5.53 2.47 -2.51
N VAL A 30 4.93 2.94 -1.42
CA VAL A 30 3.51 3.27 -1.36
C VAL A 30 3.34 4.78 -1.40
N ALA A 31 2.46 5.27 -2.27
CA ALA A 31 2.12 6.68 -2.38
C ALA A 31 0.75 6.94 -1.73
N LEU A 32 0.68 7.92 -0.83
CA LEU A 32 -0.57 8.40 -0.24
C LEU A 32 -0.92 9.78 -0.79
N ASP A 33 -2.21 10.03 -1.01
CA ASP A 33 -2.74 11.34 -1.38
C ASP A 33 -2.49 12.34 -0.25
N ALA A 34 -1.91 13.48 -0.56
CA ALA A 34 -1.58 14.49 0.46
C ALA A 34 -2.82 15.10 1.11
N ARG A 35 -3.98 15.05 0.45
CA ARG A 35 -5.23 15.64 0.98
C ARG A 35 -5.71 14.98 2.26
N ASP A 36 -5.53 13.66 2.39
CA ASP A 36 -6.04 12.88 3.52
C ASP A 36 -5.00 11.97 4.20
N LEU A 37 -3.82 11.80 3.58
CA LEU A 37 -2.78 10.86 3.99
C LEU A 37 -3.36 9.47 4.30
N ASN A 38 -4.34 9.05 3.50
CA ASN A 38 -5.06 7.79 3.65
C ASN A 38 -5.32 7.12 2.29
N THR A 39 -5.77 7.87 1.28
CA THR A 39 -5.97 7.30 -0.05
C THR A 39 -4.64 6.90 -0.69
N ILE A 40 -4.49 5.62 -1.00
CA ILE A 40 -3.38 5.08 -1.76
C ILE A 40 -3.52 5.52 -3.22
N ARG A 41 -2.41 5.99 -3.78
CA ARG A 41 -2.25 6.41 -5.18
C ARG A 41 -1.39 5.45 -5.99
N GLY A 42 -0.86 4.42 -5.35
CA GLY A 42 -0.10 3.36 -5.99
C GLY A 42 0.79 2.64 -5.00
N LEU A 43 1.06 1.38 -5.32
CA LEU A 43 2.11 0.55 -4.73
C LEU A 43 2.96 0.04 -5.88
N VAL A 44 4.28 0.21 -5.77
CA VAL A 44 5.24 -0.28 -6.77
C VAL A 44 6.41 -0.94 -6.08
N TYR A 45 6.94 -2.00 -6.68
CA TYR A 45 8.18 -2.62 -6.26
C TYR A 45 9.29 -2.25 -7.24
N TYR A 46 10.50 -2.07 -6.73
CA TYR A 46 11.70 -1.83 -7.54
C TYR A 46 12.73 -2.95 -7.40
N GLU A 47 12.58 -3.81 -6.39
CA GLU A 47 13.45 -4.97 -6.18
C GLU A 47 12.65 -6.10 -5.51
N HIS A 48 12.71 -7.29 -6.10
CA HIS A 48 12.30 -8.57 -5.53
C HIS A 48 12.83 -9.72 -6.41
N ALA A 49 12.78 -10.95 -5.89
CA ALA A 49 13.14 -12.18 -6.62
C ALA A 49 12.04 -13.27 -6.52
N GLU A 50 10.79 -12.86 -6.31
CA GLU A 50 9.64 -13.77 -6.37
C GLU A 50 9.52 -14.44 -7.76
N THR A 51 8.93 -15.64 -7.81
CA THR A 51 8.79 -16.43 -9.04
C THR A 51 7.92 -15.69 -10.08
N PRO A 52 8.43 -15.44 -11.31
CA PRO A 52 7.64 -14.86 -12.39
C PRO A 52 6.36 -15.65 -12.69
N GLY A 53 5.24 -14.98 -12.92
CA GLY A 53 3.92 -15.61 -13.13
C GLY A 53 3.22 -16.10 -11.86
N LEU A 54 3.85 -15.99 -10.69
CA LEU A 54 3.26 -16.28 -9.38
C LEU A 54 3.42 -15.06 -8.46
N GLY A 55 4.42 -15.07 -7.57
CA GLY A 55 4.68 -13.95 -6.66
C GLY A 55 5.22 -12.72 -7.39
N GLY A 56 5.91 -12.90 -8.52
CA GLY A 56 6.38 -11.81 -9.37
C GLY A 56 5.25 -10.98 -10.01
N GLU A 57 3.99 -11.45 -9.93
CA GLU A 57 2.82 -10.69 -10.37
C GLU A 57 2.57 -9.41 -9.54
N VAL A 58 3.34 -9.17 -8.46
CA VAL A 58 3.40 -7.85 -7.82
C VAL A 58 3.78 -6.72 -8.79
N ASP A 59 4.48 -7.06 -9.89
CA ASP A 59 4.84 -6.12 -10.96
C ASP A 59 3.81 -6.03 -12.09
N ASN A 60 2.77 -6.88 -12.07
CA ASN A 60 1.73 -6.88 -13.10
C ASN A 60 0.99 -5.52 -13.12
N PRO A 61 0.94 -4.81 -14.27
CA PRO A 61 0.25 -3.52 -14.39
C PRO A 61 -1.22 -3.58 -13.95
N SER A 62 -1.93 -4.68 -14.25
CA SER A 62 -3.32 -4.88 -13.88
C SER A 62 -3.50 -5.01 -12.38
N TRP A 63 -2.56 -5.68 -11.68
CA TRP A 63 -2.62 -5.78 -10.22
C TRP A 63 -2.22 -4.45 -9.56
N LYS A 64 -1.20 -3.76 -10.09
CA LYS A 64 -0.78 -2.42 -9.63
C LYS A 64 -1.91 -1.39 -9.74
N ALA A 65 -2.72 -1.47 -10.79
CA ALA A 65 -3.88 -0.60 -11.00
C ALA A 65 -4.96 -0.75 -9.92
N LEU A 66 -5.03 -1.88 -9.21
CA LEU A 66 -6.02 -2.10 -8.15
C LEU A 66 -5.78 -1.26 -6.87
N TRP A 67 -4.60 -0.66 -6.75
CA TRP A 67 -4.19 0.09 -5.56
C TRP A 67 -4.69 1.54 -5.54
N ASP A 68 -4.85 2.18 -6.69
CA ASP A 68 -5.29 3.58 -6.73
C ASP A 68 -6.74 3.70 -6.21
N GLY A 69 -6.95 4.64 -5.30
CA GLY A 69 -8.24 4.89 -4.66
C GLY A 69 -8.52 4.06 -3.41
N LYS A 70 -7.71 3.03 -3.10
CA LYS A 70 -7.84 2.26 -1.85
C LYS A 70 -7.50 3.13 -0.63
N LYS A 71 -8.05 2.77 0.53
CA LYS A 71 -7.79 3.44 1.81
C LYS A 71 -6.85 2.60 2.65
N ALA A 72 -5.84 3.23 3.23
CA ALA A 72 -4.87 2.61 4.14
C ALA A 72 -5.47 2.36 5.53
N PHE A 73 -6.25 3.32 6.04
CA PHE A 73 -6.75 3.38 7.40
C PHE A 73 -8.27 3.50 7.44
N ASP A 74 -8.88 2.91 8.46
CA ASP A 74 -10.30 3.14 8.79
C ASP A 74 -10.52 4.48 9.52
N GLU A 75 -11.77 4.74 9.90
CA GLU A 75 -12.19 5.96 10.59
C GLU A 75 -11.54 6.15 11.97
N SER A 76 -11.13 5.05 12.62
CA SER A 76 -10.40 5.10 13.90
C SER A 76 -8.91 5.39 13.72
N GLY A 77 -8.42 5.41 12.47
CA GLY A 77 -7.00 5.54 12.16
C GLY A 77 -6.24 4.21 12.22
N ALA A 78 -6.92 3.08 12.41
CA ALA A 78 -6.28 1.77 12.40
C ALA A 78 -5.99 1.33 10.95
N VAL A 79 -4.85 0.66 10.74
CA VAL A 79 -4.48 0.15 9.41
C VAL A 79 -5.47 -0.94 8.99
N ARG A 80 -6.16 -0.71 7.87
CA ARG A 80 -7.23 -1.58 7.37
C ARG A 80 -6.95 -2.17 6.00
N ILE A 81 -6.02 -1.58 5.23
CA ILE A 81 -5.63 -2.10 3.92
C ILE A 81 -5.17 -3.55 3.99
N GLU A 82 -5.69 -4.38 3.09
CA GLU A 82 -5.38 -5.80 3.05
C GLU A 82 -5.38 -6.35 1.62
N VAL A 83 -4.45 -7.26 1.36
CA VAL A 83 -4.47 -8.13 0.19
C VAL A 83 -5.22 -9.41 0.57
N ILE A 84 -6.42 -9.59 0.03
CA ILE A 84 -7.26 -10.74 0.38
C ILE A 84 -6.90 -11.97 -0.47
N ARG A 85 -7.41 -13.15 -0.10
CA ARG A 85 -7.34 -14.31 -0.99
C ARG A 85 -8.43 -14.22 -2.05
N GLY A 86 -8.05 -14.33 -3.32
CA GLY A 86 -9.00 -14.29 -4.45
C GLY A 86 -9.36 -12.87 -4.85
N LYS A 87 -10.60 -12.68 -5.31
CA LYS A 87 -11.10 -11.42 -5.89
C LYS A 87 -11.96 -10.64 -4.90
N VAL A 88 -11.80 -9.33 -4.88
CA VAL A 88 -12.60 -8.42 -4.06
C VAL A 88 -14.04 -8.39 -4.56
N VAL A 89 -14.98 -8.64 -3.64
CA VAL A 89 -16.41 -8.51 -3.90
C VAL A 89 -16.79 -7.03 -3.87
N GLN A 90 -17.26 -6.51 -4.99
CA GLN A 90 -17.63 -5.10 -5.13
C GLN A 90 -18.94 -4.77 -4.39
N GLY A 91 -19.15 -3.49 -4.11
CA GLY A 91 -20.40 -2.97 -3.53
C GLY A 91 -20.51 -3.11 -2.02
N ARG A 92 -19.43 -3.53 -1.34
CA ARG A 92 -19.40 -3.65 0.12
C ARG A 92 -18.50 -2.58 0.77
N PRO A 93 -18.76 -2.15 2.02
CA PRO A 93 -17.94 -1.15 2.69
C PRO A 93 -16.44 -1.49 2.76
N GLU A 94 -16.10 -2.78 2.88
CA GLU A 94 -14.72 -3.28 2.93
C GLU A 94 -13.96 -3.16 1.61
N THR A 95 -14.66 -3.01 0.48
CA THR A 95 -14.07 -2.94 -0.87
C THR A 95 -12.99 -1.88 -0.97
N GLN A 96 -13.14 -0.76 -0.25
CA GLN A 96 -12.18 0.34 -0.25
C GLN A 96 -10.84 -0.01 0.43
N TYR A 97 -10.82 -1.04 1.28
CA TYR A 97 -9.65 -1.49 2.02
C TYR A 97 -9.06 -2.80 1.48
N GLN A 98 -9.64 -3.38 0.43
CA GLN A 98 -9.23 -4.69 -0.06
C GLN A 98 -8.64 -4.62 -1.47
N VAL A 99 -7.57 -5.36 -1.68
CA VAL A 99 -6.92 -5.59 -2.98
C VAL A 99 -6.93 -7.10 -3.26
N ASP A 100 -7.11 -7.47 -4.53
CA ASP A 100 -7.08 -8.87 -4.95
C ASP A 100 -5.75 -9.53 -4.56
N GLY A 101 -5.81 -10.81 -4.20
CA GLY A 101 -4.63 -11.63 -4.02
C GLY A 101 -4.00 -12.04 -5.34
N LEU A 102 -2.71 -12.36 -5.29
CA LEU A 102 -2.00 -12.95 -6.41
C LEU A 102 -2.40 -14.43 -6.54
N SER A 103 -2.92 -14.80 -7.72
CA SER A 103 -3.35 -16.18 -7.99
C SER A 103 -2.17 -17.14 -7.85
N GLY A 104 -2.33 -18.23 -7.10
CA GLY A 104 -1.25 -19.19 -6.85
C GLY A 104 -0.12 -18.69 -5.91
N ALA A 105 -0.10 -17.41 -5.53
CA ALA A 105 0.97 -16.80 -4.72
C ALA A 105 0.43 -16.22 -3.40
N THR A 106 -0.22 -17.07 -2.61
CA THR A 106 -0.84 -16.66 -1.33
C THR A 106 0.20 -16.20 -0.31
N ILE A 107 1.40 -16.78 -0.28
CA ILE A 107 2.46 -16.39 0.69
C ILE A 107 2.98 -14.99 0.35
N THR A 108 3.32 -14.71 -0.91
CA THR A 108 3.69 -13.38 -1.37
C THR A 108 2.59 -12.36 -1.07
N SER A 109 1.32 -12.70 -1.33
CA SER A 109 0.17 -11.83 -1.03
C SER A 109 0.07 -11.47 0.45
N ARG A 110 0.29 -12.45 1.36
CA ARG A 110 0.35 -12.18 2.80
C ARG A 110 1.55 -11.31 3.17
N GLY A 111 2.71 -11.53 2.56
CA GLY A 111 3.89 -10.70 2.72
C GLY A 111 3.60 -9.22 2.42
N VAL A 112 2.92 -8.93 1.31
CA VAL A 112 2.49 -7.56 0.96
C VAL A 112 1.54 -6.98 2.01
N ARG A 113 0.54 -7.75 2.46
CA ARG A 113 -0.40 -7.33 3.51
C ARG A 113 0.35 -6.98 4.80
N ASP A 114 1.20 -7.87 5.27
CA ASP A 114 1.89 -7.76 6.54
C ASP A 114 2.92 -6.62 6.51
N MET A 115 3.60 -6.43 5.38
CA MET A 115 4.45 -5.27 5.10
C MET A 115 3.67 -3.96 5.29
N LEU A 116 2.52 -3.79 4.65
CA LEU A 116 1.75 -2.55 4.75
C LEU A 116 1.20 -2.33 6.16
N ARG A 117 0.74 -3.39 6.83
CA ARG A 117 0.29 -3.32 8.23
C ARG A 117 1.39 -2.83 9.17
N TYR A 118 2.62 -3.32 9.00
CA TYR A 118 3.76 -2.87 9.77
C TYR A 118 4.13 -1.42 9.45
N TRP A 119 4.43 -1.12 8.18
CA TRP A 119 4.97 0.19 7.79
C TRP A 119 4.01 1.35 8.01
N LEU A 120 2.70 1.12 7.91
CA LEU A 120 1.68 2.12 8.19
C LEU A 120 1.24 2.13 9.66
N GLY A 121 1.68 1.15 10.45
CA GLY A 121 1.33 0.98 11.85
C GLY A 121 2.10 1.93 12.79
N ALA A 122 1.81 1.78 14.09
CA ALA A 122 2.35 2.62 15.16
C ALA A 122 3.88 2.52 15.31
N GLU A 123 4.48 1.40 14.93
CA GLU A 123 5.91 1.13 15.06
C GLU A 123 6.77 1.70 13.90
N ALA A 124 6.13 2.31 12.88
CA ALA A 124 6.81 2.76 11.67
C ALA A 124 6.35 4.17 11.22
N PHE A 125 5.68 4.31 10.06
CA PHE A 125 5.27 5.63 9.57
C PHE A 125 3.99 6.16 10.22
N GLY A 126 3.25 5.38 11.01
CA GLY A 126 2.03 5.83 11.68
C GLY A 126 2.20 7.16 12.43
N PRO A 127 3.17 7.29 13.36
CA PRO A 127 3.44 8.54 14.07
C PRO A 127 3.88 9.69 13.16
N TYR A 128 4.64 9.39 12.09
CA TYR A 128 5.05 10.39 11.11
C TYR A 128 3.85 10.95 10.33
N LEU A 129 2.94 10.07 9.89
CA LEU A 129 1.74 10.46 9.16
C LEU A 129 0.76 11.25 10.05
N ALA A 130 0.63 10.87 11.33
CA ALA A 130 -0.17 11.62 12.30
C ALA A 130 0.34 13.07 12.44
N LYS A 131 1.65 13.26 12.64
CA LYS A 131 2.28 14.59 12.71
C LYS A 131 2.11 15.40 11.42
N LEU A 132 2.13 14.75 10.26
CA LEU A 132 1.88 15.45 8.98
C LEU A 132 0.42 15.91 8.85
N LYS A 133 -0.56 15.11 9.33
CA LYS A 133 -1.97 15.50 9.35
C LYS A 133 -2.18 16.74 10.24
N GLU A 134 -1.57 16.76 11.43
CA GLU A 134 -1.64 17.91 12.36
C GLU A 134 -1.06 19.20 11.76
N ARG A 135 -0.02 19.08 10.93
CA ARG A 135 0.62 20.23 10.27
C ARG A 135 -0.11 20.72 9.03
N GLY A 136 -1.17 20.05 8.58
CA GLY A 136 -1.98 20.47 7.44
C GLY A 136 -1.21 20.44 6.12
N VAL A 137 -0.45 19.38 5.83
CA VAL A 137 0.26 19.19 4.54
C VAL A 137 -0.72 18.83 3.40
N SER A 138 -1.96 19.33 3.43
CA SER A 138 -3.04 19.07 2.48
C SER A 138 -3.37 20.25 1.55
#